data_AF-A0A8T5DM15-F1
#
_entry.id   AF-A0A8T5DM15-F1
#
_cell.length_a   1.000
_cell.length_b   1.000
_cell.length_c   1.000
_cell.angle_alpha   90.00
_cell.angle_beta   90.00
_cell.angle_gamma   90.00
#
_symmetry.space_group_name_H-M   'P 1'
#
loop_
_entity.id
_entity.type
_entity.pdbx_description
1 polymer ?
#
loop_
_entity_poly.entity_id
_entity_poly.type
_entity_poly.pdbx_seq_one_letter_code
_entity_poly.pdbx_strand_id
1 'polypeptide(L)'
;MDDLIKRKGQFLTRFLHSLLASIILVSIIVIYFSVFTNEINGLTHLSVAVVVFEAAILFIFKGDCPFVFLHQLFGDERSFFNLFMPEKFVTPVILGIGLVALVGIVLLVF
;
A
#
# COMPACT_ATOMS: atom_id res chain seq x y z
N MET A 1 26.42 -8.68 -17.38
CA MET A 1 26.35 -8.74 -15.90
C MET A 1 25.28 -7.80 -15.36
N ASP A 2 24.99 -6.72 -16.09
CA ASP A 2 23.97 -5.71 -15.75
C ASP A 2 22.52 -6.22 -15.75
N ASP A 3 22.17 -7.18 -16.61
CA ASP A 3 20.82 -7.77 -16.65
C ASP A 3 20.46 -8.56 -15.38
N LEU A 4 21.47 -9.16 -14.73
CA LEU A 4 21.29 -9.92 -13.49
C LEU A 4 21.03 -8.99 -12.30
N ILE A 5 21.66 -7.81 -12.30
CA ILE A 5 21.47 -6.76 -11.30
C ILE A 5 20.08 -6.12 -11.49
N LYS A 6 19.70 -5.80 -12.73
CA LYS A 6 18.36 -5.27 -13.05
C LYS A 6 17.24 -6.22 -12.63
N ARG A 7 17.33 -7.52 -12.97
CA ARG A 7 16.32 -8.51 -12.56
C ARG A 7 16.18 -8.61 -11.04
N LYS A 8 17.29 -8.62 -10.29
CA LYS A 8 17.25 -8.66 -8.82
C LYS A 8 16.62 -7.40 -8.21
N GLY A 9 16.94 -6.23 -8.77
CA GLY A 9 16.33 -4.96 -8.36
C GLY A 9 14.82 -4.92 -8.54
N GLN A 10 14.32 -5.41 -9.68
CA GLN A 10 12.88 -5.53 -9.97
C GLN A 10 12.18 -6.49 -9.00
N PHE A 11 12.79 -7.63 -8.67
CA PHE A 11 12.22 -8.54 -7.69
C PHE A 11 12.16 -7.91 -6.29
N LEU A 12 13.19 -7.15 -5.89
CA LEU A 12 13.26 -6.55 -4.58
C LEU A 12 12.22 -5.44 -4.39
N THR A 13 12.02 -4.58 -5.39
CA THR A 13 10.98 -3.53 -5.33
C THR A 13 9.59 -4.13 -5.26
N ARG A 14 9.33 -5.21 -6.01
CA ARG A 14 8.07 -5.95 -5.98
C ARG A 14 7.82 -6.64 -4.64
N PHE A 15 8.86 -7.20 -4.05
CA PHE A 15 8.80 -7.83 -2.73
C PHE A 15 8.52 -6.80 -1.62
N LEU A 16 9.25 -5.68 -1.62
CA LEU A 16 9.03 -4.58 -0.68
C LEU A 16 7.63 -3.98 -0.81
N HIS A 17 7.14 -3.80 -2.04
CA HIS A 17 5.79 -3.30 -2.26
C HIS A 17 4.73 -4.28 -1.74
N SER A 18 4.89 -5.58 -2.01
CA SER A 18 3.98 -6.62 -1.50
C SER A 18 3.98 -6.70 0.02
N LEU A 19 5.15 -6.49 0.65
CA LEU A 19 5.30 -6.43 2.09
C LEU A 19 4.58 -5.20 2.68
N LEU A 20 4.68 -4.04 2.02
CA LEU A 20 4.01 -2.82 2.47
C LEU A 20 2.49 -2.95 2.32
N ALA A 21 2.02 -3.51 1.20
CA ALA A 21 0.61 -3.77 0.95
C ALA A 21 0.02 -4.75 1.99
N SER A 22 0.76 -5.80 2.37
CA SER A 22 0.30 -6.73 3.40
C SER A 22 0.23 -6.07 4.78
N ILE A 23 1.18 -5.19 5.11
CA ILE A 23 1.13 -4.39 6.35
C ILE A 23 -0.13 -3.51 6.37
N ILE A 24 -0.43 -2.78 5.28
CA ILE A 24 -1.66 -1.97 5.19
C ILE A 24 -2.90 -2.86 5.37
N LEU A 25 -2.97 -4.01 4.69
CA LEU A 25 -4.12 -4.90 4.76
C LEU A 25 -4.34 -5.38 6.20
N VAL A 26 -3.28 -5.78 6.89
CA VAL A 26 -3.32 -6.16 8.31
C VAL A 26 -3.74 -4.98 9.19
N SER A 27 -3.22 -3.77 8.95
CA SER A 27 -3.63 -2.57 9.69
C SER A 27 -5.11 -2.26 9.51
N ILE A 28 -5.67 -2.39 8.29
CA ILE A 28 -7.11 -2.20 8.05
C ILE A 28 -7.91 -3.25 8.83
N ILE A 29 -7.49 -4.52 8.81
CA ILE A 29 -8.16 -5.58 9.59
C ILE A 29 -8.14 -5.26 11.08
N VAL A 30 -7.01 -4.80 11.62
CA VAL A 30 -6.88 -4.40 13.04
C VAL A 30 -7.79 -3.23 13.37
N ILE A 31 -7.86 -2.20 12.52
CA ILE A 31 -8.76 -1.05 12.69
C ILE A 31 -10.21 -1.52 12.78
N TYR A 32 -10.66 -2.32 11.81
CA TYR A 32 -12.03 -2.84 11.82
C TYR A 32 -12.29 -3.75 13.02
N PHE A 33 -11.34 -4.61 13.37
CA PHE A 33 -11.46 -5.47 14.54
C PHE A 33 -11.62 -4.64 15.84
N SER A 34 -10.83 -3.57 16.01
CA SER A 34 -10.96 -2.64 17.12
C SER A 34 -12.30 -1.91 17.15
N VAL A 35 -12.88 -1.55 16.00
CA VAL A 35 -14.23 -0.98 15.92
C VAL A 35 -15.27 -2.00 16.41
N PHE A 36 -15.16 -3.27 15.97
CA PHE A 36 -16.10 -4.32 16.36
C PHE A 36 -16.00 -4.71 17.85
N THR A 37 -14.79 -4.74 18.42
CA THR A 37 -14.58 -5.03 19.84
C THR A 37 -14.74 -3.81 20.74
N ASN A 38 -14.85 -2.61 20.14
CA ASN A 38 -14.87 -1.32 20.83
C ASN A 38 -13.65 -1.11 21.75
N GLU A 39 -12.51 -1.72 21.39
CA GLU A 39 -11.25 -1.63 22.13
C GLU A 39 -10.21 -0.86 21.30
N ILE A 40 -10.07 0.42 21.61
CA ILE A 40 -9.04 1.29 21.01
C ILE A 40 -7.80 1.23 21.91
N ASN A 41 -6.73 0.67 21.38
CA ASN A 41 -5.46 0.54 22.10
C ASN A 41 -4.31 1.15 21.28
N GLY A 42 -3.09 1.10 21.82
CA GLY A 42 -1.91 1.64 21.14
C GLY A 42 -1.66 1.02 19.75
N LEU A 43 -2.04 -0.24 19.55
CA LEU A 43 -1.90 -0.93 18.26
C LEU A 43 -2.87 -0.38 17.22
N THR A 44 -4.09 -0.01 17.64
CA THR A 44 -5.08 0.67 16.80
C THR A 44 -4.54 2.02 16.30
N HIS A 45 -4.00 2.85 17.21
CA HIS A 45 -3.42 4.14 16.83
C HIS A 45 -2.22 4.00 15.90
N LEU A 46 -1.34 3.00 16.16
CA LEU A 46 -0.22 2.71 15.27
C LEU A 46 -0.71 2.28 13.87
N SER A 47 -1.74 1.44 13.81
CA SER A 47 -2.34 0.98 12.55
C SER A 47 -2.93 2.14 11.75
N VAL A 48 -3.63 3.06 12.41
CA VAL A 48 -4.15 4.29 11.78
C VAL A 48 -2.99 5.15 11.28
N ALA A 49 -1.95 5.37 12.08
CA ALA A 49 -0.79 6.16 11.67
C ALA A 49 -0.09 5.57 10.44
N VAL A 50 0.10 4.25 10.40
CA VAL A 50 0.69 3.55 9.25
C VAL A 50 -0.16 3.73 7.99
N VAL A 51 -1.48 3.52 8.09
CA VAL A 51 -2.41 3.67 6.97
C VAL A 51 -2.42 5.11 6.44
N VAL A 52 -2.47 6.11 7.34
CA VAL A 52 -2.47 7.53 6.97
C VAL A 52 -1.14 7.94 6.35
N PHE A 53 -0.03 7.51 6.92
CA PHE A 53 1.31 7.82 6.41
C PHE A 53 1.50 7.26 5.00
N GLU A 54 1.11 6.00 4.78
CA GLU A 54 1.23 5.36 3.49
C GLU A 54 0.28 5.98 2.45
N ALA A 55 -0.95 6.33 2.84
CA ALA A 55 -1.87 7.06 1.98
C ALA A 55 -1.32 8.44 1.58
N ALA A 56 -0.68 9.16 2.51
CA ALA A 56 -0.02 10.43 2.22
C ALA A 56 1.14 10.26 1.24
N ILE A 57 1.95 9.21 1.41
CA ILE A 57 3.02 8.87 0.47
C ILE A 57 2.44 8.59 -0.92
N LEU A 58 1.47 7.68 -1.03
CA LEU A 58 0.85 7.37 -2.32
C LEU A 58 0.25 8.62 -2.98
N PHE A 59 -0.34 9.53 -2.21
CA PHE A 59 -0.88 10.78 -2.73
C PHE A 59 0.20 11.69 -3.31
N ILE A 60 1.34 11.85 -2.60
CA ILE A 60 2.49 12.63 -3.09
C ILE A 60 3.04 12.04 -4.39
N PHE A 61 3.08 10.72 -4.49
CA PHE A 61 3.55 10.00 -5.69
C PHE A 61 2.43 9.73 -6.71
N LYS A 62 1.28 10.42 -6.65
CA LYS A 62 0.16 10.31 -7.62
C LYS A 62 -0.40 8.89 -7.82
N GLY A 63 -0.42 8.08 -6.77
CA GLY A 63 -0.88 6.70 -6.79
C GLY A 63 0.20 5.70 -7.24
N ASP A 64 1.39 6.19 -7.59
CA ASP A 64 2.55 5.35 -7.79
C ASP A 64 3.25 5.06 -6.46
N CYS A 65 3.94 3.91 -6.40
CA CYS A 65 4.70 3.55 -5.21
C CYS A 65 5.83 4.56 -4.94
N PRO A 66 6.18 4.83 -3.68
CA PRO A 66 7.34 5.67 -3.32
C PRO A 66 8.65 5.20 -3.93
N PHE A 67 8.74 3.91 -4.28
CA PHE A 67 9.88 3.29 -4.94
C PHE A 67 9.87 3.39 -6.47
N VAL A 68 9.00 4.22 -7.07
CA VAL A 68 9.02 4.46 -8.53
C VAL A 68 10.36 5.00 -9.01
N PHE A 69 11.05 5.80 -8.18
CA PHE A 69 12.43 6.24 -8.47
C PHE A 69 13.41 5.07 -8.61
N LEU A 70 13.28 4.03 -7.78
CA LEU A 70 14.08 2.81 -7.90
C LEU A 70 13.67 2.00 -9.14
N HIS A 71 12.37 1.96 -9.46
CA HIS A 71 11.86 1.31 -10.67
C HIS A 71 12.40 1.94 -11.96
N GLN A 72 12.44 3.28 -12.02
CA GLN A 72 13.06 4.03 -13.13
C GLN A 72 14.57 3.77 -13.23
N LEU A 73 15.27 3.66 -12.09
CA LEU A 73 16.71 3.38 -12.06
C LEU A 73 17.03 1.97 -12.61
N PHE A 74 16.14 0.99 -12.40
CA PHE A 74 16.33 -0.39 -12.88
C PHE A 74 15.66 -0.66 -14.25
N GLY A 75 15.00 0.33 -14.85
CA GLY A 75 14.47 0.27 -16.22
C GLY A 75 13.30 -0.69 -16.40
N ASP A 76 12.43 -0.83 -15.39
CA ASP A 76 11.19 -1.58 -15.49
C ASP A 76 10.03 -0.56 -15.62
N GLU A 77 9.37 -0.53 -16.77
CA GLU A 77 8.28 0.41 -17.05
C GLU A 77 6.92 -0.07 -16.55
N ARG A 78 6.82 -1.31 -16.06
CA ARG A 78 5.53 -1.89 -15.65
C ARG A 78 5.33 -1.75 -14.14
N SER A 79 4.36 -0.92 -13.76
CA SER A 79 3.81 -0.91 -12.39
C SER A 79 3.36 -2.32 -12.00
N PHE A 80 3.59 -2.73 -10.74
CA PHE A 80 3.32 -4.10 -10.27
C PHE A 80 1.85 -4.49 -10.41
N PHE A 81 0.94 -3.53 -10.34
CA PHE A 81 -0.47 -3.80 -10.58
C PHE A 81 -0.75 -4.23 -12.03
N ASN A 82 0.09 -3.85 -13.00
CA ASN A 82 0.04 -4.38 -14.38
C ASN A 82 0.49 -5.82 -14.50
N LEU A 83 1.13 -6.37 -13.46
CA LEU A 83 1.55 -7.77 -13.42
C LEU A 83 0.39 -8.69 -13.01
N PHE A 84 -0.54 -8.20 -12.19
CA PHE A 84 -1.67 -8.98 -11.65
C PHE A 84 -3.04 -8.54 -12.20
N MET A 85 -3.17 -7.32 -12.74
CA MET A 85 -4.41 -6.77 -13.27
C MET A 85 -4.14 -5.86 -14.49
N PRO A 86 -5.12 -5.65 -15.38
CA PRO A 86 -5.00 -4.63 -16.42
C PRO A 86 -4.90 -3.22 -15.80
N GLU A 87 -4.13 -2.31 -16.41
CA GLU A 87 -3.98 -0.88 -16.02
C GLU A 87 -5.29 -0.22 -15.60
N LYS A 88 -6.38 -0.57 -16.27
CA LYS A 88 -7.72 -0.01 -16.07
C LYS A 88 -8.32 -0.33 -14.68
N PHE A 89 -7.86 -1.39 -14.01
CA PHE A 89 -8.39 -1.82 -12.71
C PHE A 89 -7.49 -1.45 -11.53
N VAL A 90 -6.27 -1.00 -11.81
CA VAL A 90 -5.28 -0.61 -10.79
C VAL A 90 -5.79 0.55 -9.95
N THR A 91 -6.16 1.65 -10.62
CA THR A 91 -6.66 2.85 -9.98
C THR A 91 -7.94 2.60 -9.16
N PRO A 92 -9.00 1.96 -9.67
CA PRO A 92 -10.22 1.75 -8.88
C PRO A 92 -10.00 0.81 -7.69
N VAL A 93 -9.10 -0.19 -7.78
CA VAL A 93 -8.79 -1.06 -6.63
C VAL A 93 -8.06 -0.30 -5.53
N ILE A 94 -7.05 0.51 -5.87
CA ILE A 94 -6.35 1.36 -4.90
C ILE A 94 -7.33 2.32 -4.23
N LEU A 95 -8.21 2.93 -5.02
CA LEU A 95 -9.23 3.87 -4.52
C LEU A 95 -10.24 3.15 -3.62
N GLY A 96 -10.65 1.93 -3.98
CA GLY A 96 -11.52 1.08 -3.17
C GLY A 96 -10.88 0.70 -1.81
N ILE A 97 -9.63 0.28 -1.80
CA ILE A 97 -8.89 -0.03 -0.57
C ILE A 97 -8.76 1.23 0.29
N GLY A 98 -8.44 2.37 -0.32
CA GLY A 98 -8.38 3.66 0.37
C GLY A 98 -9.71 4.06 1.00
N LEU A 99 -10.84 3.85 0.31
CA LEU A 99 -12.17 4.10 0.84
C LEU A 99 -12.51 3.19 2.01
N VAL A 100 -12.21 1.89 1.92
CA VAL A 100 -12.41 0.93 3.03
C VAL A 100 -11.59 1.36 4.24
N ALA A 101 -10.33 1.72 4.04
CA ALA A 101 -9.47 2.22 5.12
C ALA A 101 -10.06 3.50 5.76
N LEU A 102 -10.53 4.44 4.95
CA LEU A 102 -11.14 5.69 5.44
C LEU A 102 -12.43 5.44 6.22
N VAL A 103 -13.29 4.54 5.76
CA VAL A 103 -14.51 4.15 6.49
C VAL A 103 -14.16 3.55 7.84
N GLY A 104 -13.18 2.64 7.89
CA GLY A 104 -12.70 2.07 9.15
C GLY A 104 -12.19 3.12 10.14
N ILE A 105 -11.44 4.12 9.65
CA ILE A 105 -10.94 5.23 10.48
C ILE A 105 -12.10 6.11 10.98
N VAL A 106 -13.07 6.44 10.12
CA VAL A 106 -14.24 7.24 10.50
C VAL A 106 -15.08 6.52 11.56
N LEU A 107 -15.33 5.22 11.39
CA LEU A 107 -16.02 4.39 12.37
C LEU A 107 -15.30 4.31 13.72
N LEU A 108 -14.00 4.57 13.76
CA LEU A 108 -13.24 4.59 15.01
C LEU A 108 -13.46 5.88 15.81
N VAL A 109 -13.95 6.94 15.15
CA VAL A 109 -14.18 8.26 15.74
C VAL A 109 -15.63 8.44 16.20
N PHE A 110 -16.58 7.71 15.60
CA PHE A 110 -18.03 7.79 15.86
C PHE A 110 -18.54 6.58 16.66
#